data_AF-A0A8J5RWC5-F1
#
_entry.id   AF-A0A8J5RWC5-F1
#
_cell.length_a   1.000
_cell.length_b   1.000
_cell.length_c   1.000
_cell.angle_alpha   90.00
_cell.angle_beta   90.00
_cell.angle_gamma   90.00
#
_symmetry.space_group_name_H-M   'P 1'
#
loop_
_entity.id
_entity.type
_entity.pdbx_description
1 polymer ?
#
loop_
_entity_poly.entity_id
_entity_poly.type
_entity_poly.pdbx_seq_one_letter_code
_entity_poly.pdbx_strand_id
1 'polypeptide(L)'
;MGRGTRDKVQQFVAITGASEKVALQSLKASDWHLEGAFDVFYSQPQVAVTNSRNLEDLYSIYKEPDADMIMVEGVSQLCEDLQVDPQDIVMLVISWHMKASTMCEFSHEEFIRGLQSIGVDSIEKLREMLPSLRAELKDDQKFREIYNFAFSWAKEKSQKSLSLETAIGMWQLLINERRWPLIDSWCQFLQVRHNKAISRDTWSQLLEFVKTIDPQLTNYDEEGAWPYLIDEFVEYLIENGVVSK
;
A
#
# COMPACT_ATOMS: atom_id res chain seq x y z
N MET A 1 30.79 -10.95 26.27
CA MET A 1 31.15 -11.73 25.05
C MET A 1 32.65 -11.93 25.03
N GLY A 2 33.12 -13.14 24.74
CA GLY A 2 34.55 -13.40 24.55
C GLY A 2 35.07 -12.82 23.21
N ARG A 3 36.38 -12.62 23.08
CA ARG A 3 37.00 -12.11 21.83
C ARG A 3 36.57 -12.92 20.60
N GLY A 4 36.65 -14.25 20.67
CA GLY A 4 36.28 -15.14 19.56
C GLY A 4 34.79 -15.11 19.17
N THR A 5 33.89 -14.74 20.08
CA THR A 5 32.47 -14.55 19.72
C THR A 5 32.24 -13.27 18.93
N ARG A 6 33.02 -12.21 19.20
CA ARG A 6 32.91 -10.93 18.49
C ARG A 6 33.47 -11.03 17.07
N ASP A 7 34.58 -11.75 16.89
CA ASP A 7 35.19 -11.96 15.58
C ASP A 7 34.26 -12.75 14.64
N LYS A 8 33.58 -13.78 15.16
CA LYS A 8 32.58 -14.55 14.40
C LYS A 8 31.38 -13.70 13.98
N VAL A 9 30.92 -12.80 14.84
CA VAL A 9 29.84 -11.86 14.50
C VAL A 9 30.28 -10.92 13.38
N GLN A 10 31.48 -10.33 13.47
CA GLN A 10 32.00 -9.46 12.42
C GLN A 10 32.18 -10.19 11.09
N GLN A 11 32.72 -11.41 11.12
CA GLN A 11 32.90 -12.24 9.93
C GLN A 11 31.56 -12.63 9.29
N PHE A 12 30.58 -13.00 10.11
CA PHE A 12 29.24 -13.32 9.64
C PHE A 12 28.56 -12.12 8.98
N VAL A 13 28.60 -10.95 9.63
CA VAL A 13 28.06 -9.69 9.10
C VAL A 13 28.75 -9.31 7.79
N ALA A 14 30.07 -9.44 7.71
CA ALA A 14 30.83 -9.13 6.50
C ALA A 14 30.47 -10.04 5.30
N ILE A 15 30.16 -11.31 5.55
CA ILE A 15 29.85 -12.29 4.50
C ILE A 15 28.39 -12.22 4.06
N THR A 16 27.46 -12.02 5.00
CA THR A 16 26.01 -12.09 4.73
C THR A 16 25.36 -10.73 4.52
N GLY A 17 26.01 -9.64 4.91
CA GLY A 17 25.40 -8.32 4.98
C GLY A 17 24.34 -8.19 6.08
N ALA A 18 24.15 -9.22 6.91
CA ALA A 18 23.13 -9.23 7.94
C ALA A 18 23.43 -8.25 9.08
N SER A 19 22.38 -7.79 9.79
CA SER A 19 22.58 -6.95 10.98
C SER A 19 23.28 -7.74 12.09
N GLU A 20 23.96 -7.03 13.00
CA GLU A 20 24.60 -7.66 14.16
C GLU A 20 23.59 -8.48 14.99
N LYS A 21 22.33 -8.04 15.06
CA LYS A 21 21.24 -8.77 15.73
C LYS A 21 20.95 -10.12 15.06
N VAL A 22 20.85 -10.15 13.72
CA VAL A 22 20.62 -11.38 12.95
C VAL A 22 21.83 -12.30 13.03
N ALA A 23 23.04 -11.74 12.91
CA ALA A 23 24.28 -12.51 13.09
C ALA A 23 24.34 -13.19 14.46
N LEU A 24 23.99 -12.47 15.53
CA LEU A 24 23.91 -13.03 16.88
C LEU A 24 22.84 -14.11 17.02
N GLN A 25 21.70 -13.95 16.36
CA GLN A 25 20.60 -14.93 16.40
C GLN A 25 20.98 -16.22 15.65
N SER A 26 21.50 -16.11 14.42
CA SER A 26 21.97 -17.24 13.62
C SER A 26 23.15 -17.96 14.27
N LEU A 27 24.14 -17.21 14.81
CA LEU A 27 25.26 -17.81 15.52
C LEU A 27 24.82 -18.51 16.81
N LYS A 28 23.84 -17.97 17.56
CA LYS A 28 23.30 -18.66 18.74
C LYS A 28 22.53 -19.92 18.37
N ALA A 29 21.78 -19.91 17.27
CA ALA A 29 21.01 -21.05 16.80
C ALA A 29 21.89 -22.21 16.29
N SER A 30 23.14 -21.92 15.94
CA SER A 30 24.11 -22.90 15.42
C SER A 30 25.27 -23.17 16.39
N ASP A 31 25.07 -22.96 17.70
CA ASP A 31 26.09 -23.17 18.74
C ASP A 31 27.42 -22.47 18.43
N TRP A 32 27.35 -21.28 17.84
CA TRP A 32 28.46 -20.45 17.39
C TRP A 32 29.34 -21.07 16.30
N HIS A 33 28.82 -22.04 15.53
CA HIS A 33 29.46 -22.56 14.33
C HIS A 33 29.10 -21.67 13.14
N LEU A 34 30.12 -21.14 12.46
CA LEU A 34 29.93 -20.15 11.40
C LEU A 34 29.22 -20.76 10.18
N GLU A 35 29.64 -21.96 9.75
CA GLU A 35 29.01 -22.69 8.62
C GLU A 35 27.55 -23.02 8.91
N GLY A 36 27.27 -23.63 10.07
CA GLY A 36 25.89 -23.91 10.47
C GLY A 36 25.05 -22.64 10.65
N ALA A 37 25.67 -21.49 10.99
CA ALA A 37 24.95 -20.21 11.08
C ALA A 37 24.58 -19.68 9.68
N PHE A 38 25.41 -19.92 8.67
CA PHE A 38 25.05 -19.62 7.28
C PHE A 38 23.90 -20.51 6.81
N ASP A 39 23.90 -21.80 7.13
CA ASP A 39 22.79 -22.69 6.79
C ASP A 39 21.49 -22.26 7.46
N VAL A 40 21.52 -21.89 8.75
CA VAL A 40 20.35 -21.34 9.46
C VAL A 40 19.88 -20.03 8.85
N PHE A 41 20.82 -19.18 8.42
CA PHE A 41 20.50 -17.93 7.74
C PHE A 41 19.85 -18.22 6.38
N TYR A 42 20.51 -18.90 5.46
CA TYR A 42 19.98 -19.13 4.11
C TYR A 42 18.76 -20.07 4.06
N SER A 43 18.49 -20.88 5.10
CA SER A 43 17.27 -21.70 5.19
C SER A 43 16.04 -20.94 5.70
N GLN A 44 16.22 -19.80 6.35
CA GLN A 44 15.11 -18.92 6.75
C GLN A 44 14.79 -17.95 5.61
N PRO A 45 13.51 -17.59 5.37
CA PRO A 45 13.18 -16.45 4.53
C PRO A 45 13.89 -15.23 5.11
N GLN A 46 14.98 -14.81 4.46
CA GLN A 46 15.72 -13.65 4.89
C GLN A 46 14.80 -12.45 4.72
N VAL A 47 14.41 -11.84 5.84
CA VAL A 47 13.98 -10.43 5.79
C VAL A 47 15.22 -9.71 5.30
N ALA A 48 15.25 -9.34 4.02
CA ALA A 48 16.41 -8.73 3.40
C ALA A 48 16.85 -7.57 4.27
N VAL A 49 18.02 -7.72 4.90
CA VAL A 49 18.55 -6.69 5.78
C VAL A 49 18.92 -5.52 4.89
N THR A 50 18.18 -4.44 5.02
CA THR A 50 18.41 -3.20 4.30
C THR A 50 19.64 -2.50 4.88
N ASN A 51 20.44 -1.92 4.00
CA ASN A 51 21.55 -1.08 4.40
C ASN A 51 21.02 0.33 4.72
N SER A 52 21.11 0.73 6.00
CA SER A 52 20.66 2.04 6.46
C SER A 52 21.29 3.20 5.69
N ARG A 53 22.57 3.08 5.28
CA ARG A 53 23.23 4.14 4.51
C ARG A 53 22.64 4.27 3.11
N ASN A 54 22.39 3.14 2.43
CA ASN A 54 21.78 3.17 1.09
C ASN A 54 20.38 3.79 1.13
N LEU A 55 19.62 3.54 2.20
CA LEU A 55 18.30 4.14 2.41
C LEU A 55 18.36 5.66 2.59
N GLU A 56 19.32 6.15 3.39
CA GLU A 56 19.54 7.60 3.57
C GLU A 56 19.99 8.27 2.26
N ASP A 57 20.89 7.62 1.53
CA ASP A 57 21.35 8.09 0.22
C ASP A 57 20.18 8.13 -0.77
N LEU A 58 19.33 7.10 -0.80
CA LEU A 58 18.12 7.04 -1.63
C LEU A 58 17.09 8.12 -1.26
N TYR A 59 16.80 8.30 0.03
CA TYR A 59 15.91 9.37 0.49
C TYR A 59 16.43 10.76 0.07
N SER A 60 17.75 10.97 0.15
CA SER A 60 18.38 12.23 -0.22
C SER A 60 18.27 12.59 -1.70
N ILE A 61 17.99 11.62 -2.59
CA ILE A 61 17.74 11.87 -4.01
C ILE A 61 16.40 12.58 -4.21
N TYR A 62 15.37 12.22 -3.44
CA TYR A 62 13.99 12.64 -3.68
C TYR A 62 13.50 13.72 -2.71
N LYS A 63 14.19 13.94 -1.58
CA LYS A 63 13.76 14.95 -0.60
C LYS A 63 13.88 16.37 -1.16
N GLU A 64 13.06 17.27 -0.63
CA GLU A 64 13.18 18.69 -0.92
C GLU A 64 14.51 19.27 -0.38
N PRO A 65 15.13 20.24 -1.06
CA PRO A 65 16.34 20.91 -0.56
C PRO A 65 16.10 21.63 0.78
N ASP A 66 14.91 22.23 0.94
CA ASP A 66 14.56 23.11 2.05
C ASP A 66 13.59 22.47 3.07
N ALA A 67 13.19 21.21 2.86
CA ALA A 67 12.32 20.48 3.78
C ALA A 67 12.79 19.04 3.97
N ASP A 68 12.68 18.52 5.20
CA ASP A 68 12.97 17.11 5.49
C ASP A 68 11.77 16.21 5.14
N MET A 69 11.30 16.34 3.90
CA MET A 69 10.22 15.54 3.32
C MET A 69 10.43 15.38 1.82
N ILE A 70 9.96 14.26 1.28
CA ILE A 70 9.74 14.08 -0.15
C ILE A 70 8.35 14.65 -0.45
N MET A 71 8.26 15.63 -1.35
CA MET A 71 6.99 16.24 -1.76
C MET A 71 6.62 15.83 -3.19
N VAL A 72 5.68 16.54 -3.82
CA VAL A 72 5.08 16.16 -5.11
C VAL A 72 6.14 15.94 -6.19
N GLU A 73 7.13 16.82 -6.26
CA GLU A 73 8.24 16.77 -7.22
C GLU A 73 9.14 15.55 -6.97
N GLY A 74 9.48 15.30 -5.70
CA GLY A 74 10.24 14.12 -5.29
C GLY A 74 9.51 12.80 -5.54
N VAL A 75 8.20 12.75 -5.26
CA VAL A 75 7.35 11.59 -5.60
C VAL A 75 7.26 11.39 -7.10
N SER A 76 7.19 12.47 -7.89
CA SER A 76 7.19 12.40 -9.35
C SER A 76 8.50 11.80 -9.89
N GLN A 77 9.65 12.26 -9.38
CA GLN A 77 10.95 11.69 -9.74
C GLN A 77 11.06 10.21 -9.32
N LEU A 78 10.55 9.84 -8.15
CA LEU A 78 10.50 8.44 -7.71
C LEU A 78 9.68 7.58 -8.69
N CYS A 79 8.54 8.09 -9.19
CA CYS A 79 7.73 7.37 -10.18
C CYS A 79 8.47 7.20 -11.52
N GLU A 80 9.16 8.24 -11.98
CA GLU A 80 10.00 8.17 -13.19
C GLU A 80 11.10 7.11 -13.06
N ASP A 81 11.82 7.11 -11.93
CA ASP A 81 12.88 6.15 -11.68
C ASP A 81 12.33 4.74 -11.49
N LEU A 82 11.13 4.58 -10.94
CA LEU A 82 10.42 3.29 -10.90
C LEU A 82 9.85 2.85 -12.25
N GLN A 83 9.78 3.76 -13.24
CA GLN A 83 9.14 3.55 -14.53
C GLN A 83 7.65 3.19 -14.39
N VAL A 84 6.95 3.90 -13.50
CA VAL A 84 5.51 3.76 -13.27
C VAL A 84 4.81 5.09 -13.48
N ASP A 85 3.54 5.03 -13.90
CA ASP A 85 2.70 6.21 -13.92
C ASP A 85 2.43 6.67 -12.48
N PRO A 86 2.46 7.99 -12.16
CA PRO A 86 2.12 8.48 -10.82
C PRO A 86 0.73 8.08 -10.32
N GLN A 87 -0.20 7.77 -11.23
CA GLN A 87 -1.55 7.28 -10.94
C GLN A 87 -1.63 5.74 -10.89
N ASP A 88 -0.54 5.01 -11.11
CA ASP A 88 -0.50 3.55 -11.01
C ASP A 88 -0.82 3.09 -9.58
N ILE A 89 -1.69 2.10 -9.47
CA ILE A 89 -2.12 1.52 -8.19
C ILE A 89 -0.96 1.03 -7.32
N VAL A 90 0.17 0.66 -7.92
CA VAL A 90 1.33 0.23 -7.16
C VAL A 90 1.86 1.31 -6.23
N MET A 91 1.70 2.60 -6.58
CA MET A 91 2.09 3.71 -5.71
C MET A 91 1.27 3.73 -4.42
N LEU A 92 -0.03 3.45 -4.50
CA LEU A 92 -0.87 3.28 -3.31
C LEU A 92 -0.40 2.10 -2.44
N VAL A 93 0.00 0.98 -3.05
CA VAL A 93 0.51 -0.19 -2.31
C VAL A 93 1.85 0.12 -1.63
N ILE A 94 2.76 0.83 -2.30
CA ILE A 94 4.03 1.29 -1.72
C ILE A 94 3.75 2.23 -0.54
N SER A 95 2.86 3.21 -0.72
CA SER A 95 2.46 4.13 0.34
C SER A 95 1.83 3.43 1.54
N TRP A 96 1.07 2.36 1.32
CA TRP A 96 0.50 1.53 2.38
C TRP A 96 1.58 0.83 3.20
N HIS A 97 2.59 0.24 2.56
CA HIS A 97 3.75 -0.35 3.26
C HIS A 97 4.57 0.68 4.04
N MET A 98 4.72 1.90 3.48
CA MET A 98 5.33 3.04 4.18
C MET A 98 4.48 3.56 5.35
N LYS A 99 3.20 3.18 5.40
CA LYS A 99 2.18 3.76 6.28
C LYS A 99 2.14 5.27 6.14
N ALA A 100 2.20 5.74 4.90
CA ALA A 100 2.22 7.15 4.58
C ALA A 100 0.91 7.82 5.03
N SER A 101 1.03 8.97 5.67
CA SER A 101 -0.10 9.70 6.21
C SER A 101 -0.92 10.41 5.13
N THR A 102 -0.26 10.87 4.06
CA THR A 102 -0.88 11.74 3.03
C THR A 102 -0.35 11.40 1.64
N MET A 103 -1.20 11.54 0.63
CA MET A 103 -0.84 11.38 -0.77
C MET A 103 0.15 12.43 -1.25
N CYS A 104 1.02 12.04 -2.18
CA CYS A 104 2.04 12.88 -2.82
C CYS A 104 3.10 13.47 -1.88
N GLU A 105 3.25 12.91 -0.68
CA GLU A 105 4.36 13.25 0.21
C GLU A 105 4.80 12.03 1.04
N PHE A 106 6.08 12.02 1.42
CA PHE A 106 6.62 11.09 2.40
C PHE A 106 7.56 11.82 3.35
N SER A 107 7.33 11.65 4.66
CA SER A 107 8.34 12.00 5.66
C SER A 107 9.54 11.05 5.61
N HIS A 108 10.67 11.49 6.16
CA HIS A 108 11.86 10.65 6.36
C HIS A 108 11.50 9.31 7.04
N GLU A 109 10.77 9.37 8.15
CA GLU A 109 10.43 8.16 8.92
C GLU A 109 9.57 7.18 8.11
N GLU A 110 8.55 7.67 7.39
CA GLU A 110 7.67 6.84 6.56
C GLU A 110 8.47 6.13 5.45
N PHE A 111 9.33 6.88 4.75
CA PHE A 111 10.13 6.34 3.64
C PHE A 111 11.11 5.28 4.13
N ILE A 112 11.93 5.60 5.14
CA ILE A 112 12.96 4.70 5.67
C ILE A 112 12.30 3.45 6.27
N ARG A 113 11.33 3.60 7.18
CA ARG A 113 10.64 2.48 7.83
C ARG A 113 9.93 1.59 6.81
N GLY A 114 9.27 2.20 5.82
CA GLY A 114 8.54 1.49 4.79
C GLY A 114 9.43 0.59 3.97
N LEU A 115 10.48 1.15 3.36
CA LEU A 115 11.42 0.38 2.54
C LEU A 115 12.15 -0.68 3.35
N GLN A 116 12.50 -0.39 4.60
CA GLN A 116 13.03 -1.39 5.54
C GLN A 116 12.06 -2.58 5.74
N SER A 117 10.77 -2.30 5.92
CA SER A 117 9.77 -3.35 6.18
C SER A 117 9.58 -4.33 5.02
N ILE A 118 9.85 -3.87 3.78
CA ILE A 118 9.77 -4.70 2.57
C ILE A 118 11.15 -5.15 2.07
N GLY A 119 12.23 -4.88 2.81
CA GLY A 119 13.57 -5.37 2.47
C GLY A 119 14.23 -4.65 1.28
N VAL A 120 13.81 -3.42 0.99
CA VAL A 120 14.30 -2.59 -0.12
C VAL A 120 15.26 -1.53 0.40
N ASP A 121 16.39 -1.35 -0.28
CA ASP A 121 17.35 -0.27 -0.01
C ASP A 121 17.96 0.35 -1.28
N SER A 122 17.38 0.04 -2.45
CA SER A 122 17.75 0.65 -3.73
C SER A 122 16.55 0.74 -4.65
N ILE A 123 16.62 1.62 -5.65
CA ILE A 123 15.54 1.81 -6.62
C ILE A 123 15.35 0.57 -7.51
N GLU A 124 16.43 -0.13 -7.85
CA GLU A 124 16.39 -1.36 -8.64
C GLU A 124 15.64 -2.47 -7.90
N LYS A 125 15.94 -2.66 -6.61
CA LYS A 125 15.22 -3.63 -5.76
C LYS A 125 13.75 -3.29 -5.64
N LEU A 126 13.40 -2.00 -5.49
CA LEU A 126 12.00 -1.58 -5.45
C LEU A 126 11.30 -1.88 -6.76
N ARG A 127 11.96 -1.60 -7.90
CA ARG A 127 11.45 -1.86 -9.26
C ARG A 127 11.20 -3.37 -9.48
N GLU A 128 12.13 -4.22 -9.06
CA GLU A 128 11.99 -5.68 -9.12
C GLU A 128 10.82 -6.21 -8.29
N MET A 129 10.45 -5.50 -7.22
CA MET A 129 9.37 -5.88 -6.29
C MET A 129 7.98 -5.44 -6.74
N LEU A 130 7.87 -4.54 -7.71
CA LEU A 130 6.58 -4.00 -8.16
C LEU A 130 5.57 -5.10 -8.57
N PRO A 131 5.95 -6.19 -9.26
CA PRO A 131 5.01 -7.27 -9.57
C PRO A 131 4.46 -7.96 -8.31
N SER A 132 5.29 -8.20 -7.29
CA SER A 132 4.83 -8.80 -6.03
C SER A 132 3.94 -7.85 -5.25
N LEU A 133 4.27 -6.56 -5.21
CA LEU A 133 3.43 -5.55 -4.55
C LEU A 133 2.03 -5.49 -5.18
N ARG A 134 1.94 -5.47 -6.51
CA ARG A 134 0.64 -5.52 -7.21
C ARG A 134 -0.12 -6.82 -6.89
N ALA A 135 0.58 -7.95 -6.79
CA ALA A 135 -0.05 -9.22 -6.45
C ALA A 135 -0.67 -9.25 -5.05
N GLU A 136 -0.25 -8.39 -4.13
CA GLU A 136 -0.84 -8.29 -2.79
C GLU A 136 -2.31 -7.88 -2.80
N LEU A 137 -2.74 -7.12 -3.82
CA LEU A 137 -4.14 -6.70 -3.97
C LEU A 137 -5.09 -7.87 -4.27
N LYS A 138 -4.55 -9.03 -4.67
CA LYS A 138 -5.32 -10.26 -4.88
C LYS A 138 -5.70 -10.93 -3.56
N ASP A 139 -4.97 -10.65 -2.48
CA ASP A 139 -5.34 -11.10 -1.15
C ASP A 139 -6.48 -10.25 -0.58
N ASP A 140 -7.56 -10.88 -0.15
CA ASP A 140 -8.78 -10.18 0.26
C ASP A 140 -8.62 -9.39 1.56
N GLN A 141 -7.76 -9.87 2.46
CA GLN A 141 -7.48 -9.16 3.71
C GLN A 141 -6.62 -7.93 3.42
N LYS A 142 -5.51 -8.09 2.71
CA LYS A 142 -4.63 -6.97 2.33
C LYS A 142 -5.36 -5.94 1.50
N PHE A 143 -6.19 -6.36 0.54
CA PHE A 143 -7.00 -5.43 -0.23
C PHE A 143 -7.97 -4.64 0.66
N ARG A 144 -8.64 -5.28 1.62
CA ARG A 144 -9.51 -4.56 2.58
C ARG A 144 -8.70 -3.54 3.38
N GLU A 145 -7.49 -3.89 3.81
CA GLU A 145 -6.59 -2.99 4.54
C GLU A 145 -6.13 -1.80 3.67
N ILE A 146 -5.68 -2.06 2.44
CA ILE A 146 -5.24 -1.04 1.46
C ILE A 146 -6.40 -0.13 1.05
N TYR A 147 -7.59 -0.70 0.81
CA TYR A 147 -8.79 0.05 0.46
C TYR A 147 -9.18 1.04 1.57
N ASN A 148 -9.15 0.60 2.82
CA ASN A 148 -9.45 1.47 3.97
C ASN A 148 -8.36 2.51 4.22
N PHE A 149 -7.10 2.15 3.96
CA PHE A 149 -5.97 3.07 4.01
C PHE A 149 -6.11 4.21 2.99
N ALA A 150 -6.48 3.88 1.74
CA ALA A 150 -6.60 4.82 0.63
C ALA A 150 -7.48 6.04 0.97
N PHE A 151 -8.59 5.84 1.71
CA PHE A 151 -9.45 6.94 2.15
C PHE A 151 -8.70 7.96 3.01
N SER A 152 -7.96 7.48 4.01
CA SER A 152 -7.22 8.36 4.92
C SER A 152 -6.08 9.06 4.21
N TRP A 153 -5.39 8.32 3.35
CA TRP A 153 -4.21 8.76 2.60
C TRP A 153 -4.55 9.81 1.54
N ALA A 154 -5.65 9.63 0.81
CA ALA A 154 -6.07 10.52 -0.28
C ALA A 154 -6.84 11.77 0.18
N LYS A 155 -7.35 11.76 1.42
CA LYS A 155 -8.09 12.87 2.01
C LYS A 155 -7.13 13.97 2.46
N GLU A 156 -7.50 15.23 2.22
CA GLU A 156 -6.79 16.38 2.80
C GLU A 156 -6.77 16.33 4.34
N LYS A 157 -5.63 16.65 4.96
CA LYS A 157 -5.42 16.53 6.42
C LYS A 157 -6.52 17.21 7.26
N SER A 158 -7.00 18.38 6.82
CA SER A 158 -8.02 19.18 7.52
C SER A 158 -9.47 18.67 7.34
N GLN A 159 -9.72 17.83 6.33
CA GLN A 159 -11.07 17.38 5.98
C GLN A 159 -11.44 16.09 6.72
N LYS A 160 -12.74 15.82 6.86
CA LYS A 160 -13.25 14.53 7.38
C LYS A 160 -13.73 13.59 6.26
N SER A 161 -13.93 14.15 5.07
CA SER A 161 -14.47 13.47 3.89
C SER A 161 -13.49 13.59 2.74
N LEU A 162 -13.56 12.64 1.81
CA LEU A 162 -12.78 12.65 0.57
C LEU A 162 -13.51 13.51 -0.46
N SER A 163 -12.78 14.30 -1.25
CA SER A 163 -13.39 15.04 -2.37
C SER A 163 -14.02 14.04 -3.35
N LEU A 164 -15.06 14.46 -4.06
CA LEU A 164 -15.76 13.56 -4.99
C LEU A 164 -14.84 13.07 -6.11
N GLU A 165 -14.05 13.99 -6.69
CA GLU A 165 -13.11 13.70 -7.77
C GLU A 165 -12.06 12.67 -7.34
N THR A 166 -11.43 12.88 -6.18
CA THR A 166 -10.44 11.94 -5.65
C THR A 166 -11.08 10.59 -5.30
N ALA A 167 -12.31 10.58 -4.75
CA ALA A 167 -13.02 9.33 -4.46
C ALA A 167 -13.32 8.53 -5.73
N ILE A 168 -13.78 9.19 -6.80
CA ILE A 168 -14.02 8.55 -8.10
C ILE A 168 -12.74 7.94 -8.66
N GLY A 169 -11.65 8.71 -8.72
CA GLY A 169 -10.36 8.20 -9.22
C GLY A 169 -9.86 7.01 -8.41
N MET A 170 -9.96 7.06 -7.08
CA MET A 170 -9.56 5.97 -6.21
C MET A 170 -10.43 4.71 -6.37
N TRP A 171 -11.74 4.86 -6.52
CA TRP A 171 -12.60 3.71 -6.77
C TRP A 171 -12.37 3.10 -8.13
N GLN A 172 -12.19 3.90 -9.19
CA GLN A 172 -11.81 3.38 -10.50
C GLN A 172 -10.49 2.61 -10.41
N LEU A 173 -9.52 3.11 -9.65
CA LEU A 173 -8.24 2.42 -9.47
C LEU A 173 -8.42 1.08 -8.70
N LEU A 174 -9.03 1.12 -7.51
CA LEU A 174 -9.12 -0.02 -6.60
C LEU A 174 -10.17 -1.06 -6.99
N ILE A 175 -11.36 -0.62 -7.42
CA ILE A 175 -12.50 -1.51 -7.68
C ILE A 175 -12.39 -2.16 -9.07
N ASN A 176 -11.67 -1.56 -10.02
CA ASN A 176 -11.36 -2.22 -11.29
C ASN A 176 -10.51 -3.49 -11.10
N GLU A 177 -9.63 -3.53 -10.09
CA GLU A 177 -8.92 -4.77 -9.71
C GLU A 177 -9.88 -5.90 -9.31
N ARG A 178 -11.05 -5.55 -8.78
CA ARG A 178 -12.12 -6.48 -8.42
C ARG A 178 -13.06 -6.78 -9.58
N ARG A 179 -12.88 -6.13 -10.73
CA ARG A 179 -13.70 -6.29 -11.95
C ARG A 179 -15.20 -6.18 -11.67
N TRP A 180 -15.56 -5.30 -10.73
CA TRP A 180 -16.96 -5.10 -10.40
C TRP A 180 -17.66 -4.36 -11.55
N PRO A 181 -18.70 -4.95 -12.18
CA PRO A 181 -19.23 -4.46 -13.45
C PRO A 181 -20.01 -3.14 -13.33
N LEU A 182 -20.36 -2.71 -12.13
CA LEU A 182 -21.16 -1.50 -11.89
C LEU A 182 -20.31 -0.27 -11.52
N ILE A 183 -18.98 -0.37 -11.59
CA ILE A 183 -18.07 0.72 -11.20
C ILE A 183 -18.29 2.00 -12.01
N ASP A 184 -18.43 1.89 -13.33
CA ASP A 184 -18.65 3.04 -14.20
C ASP A 184 -20.01 3.69 -13.91
N SER A 185 -21.05 2.88 -13.72
CA SER A 185 -22.38 3.35 -13.32
C SER A 185 -22.36 4.04 -11.97
N TRP A 186 -21.60 3.53 -10.99
CA TRP A 186 -21.40 4.15 -9.68
C TRP A 186 -20.74 5.52 -9.81
N CYS A 187 -19.64 5.61 -10.55
CA CYS A 187 -18.94 6.87 -10.79
C CYS A 187 -19.83 7.89 -11.51
N GLN A 188 -20.61 7.48 -12.51
CA GLN A 188 -21.55 8.34 -13.21
C GLN A 188 -22.69 8.82 -12.29
N PHE A 189 -23.29 7.91 -11.52
CA PHE A 189 -24.32 8.24 -10.53
C PHE A 189 -23.85 9.34 -9.57
N LEU A 190 -22.65 9.18 -9.02
CA LEU A 190 -22.07 10.13 -8.09
C LEU A 190 -21.87 11.52 -8.69
N GLN A 191 -21.48 11.60 -9.96
CA GLN A 191 -21.31 12.88 -10.66
C GLN A 191 -22.65 13.56 -10.96
N VAL A 192 -23.67 12.79 -11.32
CA VAL A 192 -24.96 13.33 -11.78
C VAL A 192 -25.91 13.64 -10.62
N ARG A 193 -25.95 12.80 -9.57
CA ARG A 193 -26.94 12.90 -8.49
C ARG A 193 -26.39 13.35 -7.14
N HIS A 194 -25.21 12.86 -6.75
CA HIS A 194 -24.66 13.15 -5.43
C HIS A 194 -23.91 14.50 -5.39
N ASN A 195 -22.93 14.67 -6.29
CA ASN A 195 -22.08 15.84 -6.45
C ASN A 195 -21.52 16.43 -5.13
N LYS A 196 -21.15 15.57 -4.17
CA LYS A 196 -20.65 15.95 -2.84
C LYS A 196 -19.50 15.04 -2.40
N ALA A 197 -18.76 15.50 -1.39
CA ALA A 197 -17.70 14.73 -0.76
C ALA A 197 -18.20 13.39 -0.18
N ILE A 198 -17.31 12.40 -0.16
CA ILE A 198 -17.60 11.03 0.29
C ILE A 198 -17.15 10.84 1.74
N SER A 199 -18.05 10.30 2.56
CA SER A 199 -17.75 9.98 3.95
C SER A 199 -16.98 8.67 4.09
N ARG A 200 -16.28 8.48 5.22
CA ARG A 200 -15.58 7.22 5.52
C ARG A 200 -16.53 6.02 5.59
N ASP A 201 -17.73 6.24 6.11
CA ASP A 201 -18.74 5.21 6.23
C ASP A 201 -19.20 4.73 4.84
N THR A 202 -19.64 5.65 3.99
CA THR A 202 -19.99 5.39 2.58
C THR A 202 -18.86 4.66 1.84
N TRP A 203 -17.62 5.12 1.98
CA TRP A 203 -16.44 4.46 1.42
C TRP A 203 -16.35 3.00 1.87
N SER A 204 -16.41 2.75 3.17
CA SER A 204 -16.27 1.40 3.73
C SER A 204 -17.44 0.48 3.32
N GLN A 205 -18.67 1.02 3.29
CA GLN A 205 -19.88 0.28 2.94
C GLN A 205 -19.91 -0.11 1.46
N LEU A 206 -19.37 0.73 0.56
CA LEU A 206 -19.29 0.35 -0.86
C LEU A 206 -18.45 -0.92 -1.06
N LEU A 207 -17.35 -1.09 -0.33
CA LEU A 207 -16.57 -2.33 -0.43
C LEU A 207 -17.39 -3.56 -0.01
N GLU A 208 -18.21 -3.43 1.03
CA GLU A 208 -19.07 -4.53 1.47
C GLU A 208 -20.17 -4.80 0.44
N PHE A 209 -20.76 -3.75 -0.14
CA PHE A 209 -21.73 -3.85 -1.23
C PHE A 209 -21.14 -4.60 -2.44
N VAL A 210 -19.96 -4.19 -2.90
CA VAL A 210 -19.23 -4.84 -4.01
C VAL A 210 -18.98 -6.33 -3.75
N LYS A 211 -18.77 -6.72 -2.48
CA LYS A 211 -18.48 -8.10 -2.09
C LYS A 211 -19.72 -8.97 -1.92
N THR A 212 -20.84 -8.39 -1.49
CA THR A 212 -22.01 -9.14 -1.02
C THR A 212 -23.20 -9.06 -1.95
N ILE A 213 -23.33 -7.99 -2.72
CA ILE A 213 -24.48 -7.76 -3.60
C ILE A 213 -24.14 -8.23 -5.01
N ASP A 214 -25.00 -9.06 -5.57
CA ASP A 214 -24.83 -9.54 -6.94
C ASP A 214 -25.06 -8.40 -7.95
N PRO A 215 -24.40 -8.42 -9.12
CA PRO A 215 -24.54 -7.33 -10.10
C PRO A 215 -25.95 -7.11 -10.67
N GLN A 216 -26.87 -8.08 -10.53
CA GLN A 216 -28.28 -7.95 -10.90
C GLN A 216 -29.14 -7.47 -9.73
N LEU A 217 -28.52 -7.19 -8.58
CA LEU A 217 -29.17 -6.68 -7.35
C LEU A 217 -30.30 -7.58 -6.84
N THR A 218 -30.30 -8.87 -7.19
CA THR A 218 -31.38 -9.80 -6.81
C THR A 218 -31.40 -10.08 -5.31
N ASN A 219 -30.26 -9.95 -4.65
CA ASN A 219 -30.11 -10.10 -3.21
C ASN A 219 -30.02 -8.76 -2.45
N TYR A 220 -30.36 -7.63 -3.10
CA TYR A 220 -30.39 -6.33 -2.46
C TYR A 220 -31.66 -6.11 -1.62
N ASP A 221 -31.47 -5.76 -0.35
CA ASP A 221 -32.53 -5.41 0.60
C ASP A 221 -32.54 -3.91 0.89
N GLU A 222 -33.63 -3.24 0.51
CA GLU A 222 -33.87 -1.80 0.71
C GLU A 222 -34.16 -1.46 2.18
N GLU A 223 -34.56 -2.44 3.00
CA GLU A 223 -34.69 -2.27 4.45
C GLU A 223 -33.37 -2.58 5.19
N GLY A 224 -32.31 -2.90 4.44
CA GLY A 224 -30.97 -3.13 4.95
C GLY A 224 -30.33 -1.88 5.57
N ALA A 225 -29.29 -2.07 6.37
CA ALA A 225 -28.56 -0.98 7.01
C ALA A 225 -27.50 -0.33 6.09
N TRP A 226 -27.81 -0.18 4.80
CA TRP A 226 -26.92 0.48 3.84
C TRP A 226 -26.96 2.01 4.02
N PRO A 227 -25.89 2.75 3.68
CA PRO A 227 -25.96 4.20 3.58
C PRO A 227 -26.98 4.59 2.51
N TYR A 228 -27.73 5.66 2.78
CA TYR A 228 -28.71 6.22 1.84
C TYR A 228 -28.17 6.41 0.40
N LEU A 229 -26.88 6.75 0.27
CA LEU A 229 -26.25 6.92 -1.04
C LEU A 229 -26.20 5.62 -1.88
N ILE A 230 -26.12 4.47 -1.22
CA ILE A 230 -26.16 3.15 -1.88
C ILE A 230 -27.61 2.84 -2.30
N ASP A 231 -28.59 3.16 -1.47
CA ASP A 231 -30.01 3.04 -1.84
C ASP A 231 -30.32 3.88 -3.10
N GLU A 232 -29.91 5.15 -3.10
CA GLU A 232 -30.08 6.06 -4.25
C GLU A 232 -29.37 5.55 -5.51
N PHE A 233 -28.25 4.83 -5.35
CA PHE A 233 -27.55 4.22 -6.48
C PHE A 233 -28.34 3.04 -7.07
N VAL A 234 -28.92 2.20 -6.22
CA VAL A 234 -29.77 1.10 -6.68
C VAL A 234 -30.99 1.64 -7.42
N GLU A 235 -31.66 2.66 -6.87
CA GLU A 235 -32.75 3.37 -7.55
C GLU A 235 -32.30 3.93 -8.90
N TYR A 236 -31.14 4.58 -8.96
CA TYR A 236 -30.57 5.10 -10.20
C TYR A 236 -30.36 4.01 -11.25
N LEU A 237 -29.87 2.82 -10.87
CA LEU A 237 -29.66 1.71 -11.80
C LEU A 237 -30.98 1.20 -12.39
N ILE A 238 -32.03 1.14 -11.58
CA ILE A 238 -33.37 0.69 -11.98
C ILE A 238 -34.00 1.72 -12.93
N GLU A 239 -33.99 3.00 -12.56
CA GLU A 239 -34.58 4.08 -13.36
C GLU A 239 -33.95 4.22 -14.75
N ASN A 240 -32.65 3.92 -14.87
CA ASN A 240 -31.93 3.98 -16.14
C ASN A 240 -31.92 2.64 -16.89
N GLY A 241 -32.63 1.61 -16.40
CA GLY A 241 -32.74 0.31 -17.04
C GLY A 241 -31.43 -0.48 -17.10
N VAL A 242 -30.45 -0.14 -16.27
CA VAL A 242 -29.17 -0.87 -16.17
C VAL A 242 -29.39 -2.22 -15.50
N VAL A 243 -30.30 -2.25 -14.52
CA VAL A 243 -30.76 -3.46 -13.84
C VAL A 243 -32.29 -3.48 -13.89
N SER A 244 -32.86 -4.66 -14.12
CA SER A 244 -34.30 -4.89 -14.03
C SER A 244 -34.59 -5.64 -12.73
N LYS A 245 -35.23 -4.97 -11.77
CA LYS A 245 -35.89 -5.65 -10.64
C LYS A 245 -37.30 -6.08 -11.05
#